data_AF-A0A140GL97-F1
#
_entry.id   AF-A0A140GL97-F1
#
_cell.length_a   1.000
_cell.length_b   1.000
_cell.length_c   1.000
_cell.angle_alpha   90.00
_cell.angle_beta   90.00
_cell.angle_gamma   90.00
#
_symmetry.space_group_name_H-M   'P 1'
#
loop_
_entity.id
_entity.type
_entity.pdbx_description
1 polymer ?
#
loop_
_entity_poly.entity_id
_entity_poly.type
_entity_poly.pdbx_seq_one_letter_code
_entity_poly.pdbx_strand_id
1 'polypeptide(L)'
;QQLMQQNLDKITAEQTKKDTIKKVNDILFDPLSNTELKTTNIQAITANVLDSPAKVEVKSEIIEGITNTVAGSSLEAKDKAEIVKGVGKTIATHSDTSLSLPDKALIMASAEKGIAESKTDLPDRELMTKGLVEGVYESKTDPEITKEMPKAVSSGINNSNINGSEKEALKKAKDTVSEAALDRETQNLNKDLQGQNIE
;
A
#
# COMPACT_ATOMS: atom_id res chain seq x y z
N GLN A 1 0.08 -23.40 -30.07
CA GLN A 1 -0.34 -21.99 -30.06
C GLN A 1 -0.55 -21.47 -28.64
N GLN A 2 -1.22 -22.19 -27.72
CA GLN A 2 -1.40 -21.75 -26.32
C GLN A 2 -0.09 -21.45 -25.56
N LEU A 3 0.94 -22.28 -25.68
CA LEU A 3 2.24 -22.04 -25.00
C LEU A 3 2.93 -20.75 -25.48
N MET A 4 2.80 -20.43 -26.78
CA MET A 4 3.37 -19.22 -27.35
C MET A 4 2.65 -17.98 -26.81
N GLN A 5 1.31 -18.03 -26.70
CA GLN A 5 0.53 -16.94 -26.11
C GLN A 5 0.87 -16.73 -24.63
N GLN A 6 0.96 -17.81 -23.84
CA GLN A 6 1.36 -17.71 -22.44
C GLN A 6 2.75 -17.08 -22.26
N ASN A 7 3.71 -17.43 -23.13
CA ASN A 7 5.04 -16.85 -23.09
C ASN A 7 5.02 -15.36 -23.45
N LEU A 8 4.22 -14.95 -24.44
CA LEU A 8 4.06 -13.55 -24.83
C LEU A 8 3.40 -12.73 -23.71
N ASP A 9 2.37 -13.27 -23.07
CA ASP A 9 1.69 -12.63 -21.94
C ASP A 9 2.67 -12.40 -20.79
N LYS A 10 3.51 -13.39 -20.48
CA LYS A 10 4.55 -13.28 -19.44
C LYS A 10 5.59 -12.22 -19.78
N ILE A 11 6.09 -12.19 -21.01
CA ILE A 11 7.06 -11.17 -21.46
C ILE A 11 6.45 -9.77 -21.35
N THR A 12 5.19 -9.62 -21.75
CA THR A 12 4.48 -8.34 -21.71
C THR A 12 4.28 -7.86 -20.28
N ALA A 13 3.92 -8.76 -19.36
CA ALA A 13 3.78 -8.46 -17.93
C ALA A 13 5.12 -8.00 -17.32
N GLU A 14 6.21 -8.73 -17.58
CA GLU A 14 7.56 -8.38 -17.11
C GLU A 14 8.03 -7.02 -17.65
N GLN A 15 7.75 -6.72 -18.92
CA GLN A 15 8.10 -5.44 -19.51
C GLN A 15 7.30 -4.30 -18.88
N THR A 16 5.99 -4.49 -18.72
CA THR A 16 5.10 -3.51 -18.07
C THR A 16 5.56 -3.19 -16.65
N LYS A 17 5.98 -4.23 -15.90
CA LYS A 17 6.57 -4.08 -14.57
C LYS A 17 7.83 -3.23 -14.60
N LYS A 18 8.80 -3.58 -15.45
CA LYS A 18 10.05 -2.81 -15.58
C LYS A 18 9.80 -1.35 -15.94
N ASP A 19 8.92 -1.10 -16.90
CA ASP A 19 8.59 0.27 -17.34
C ASP A 19 7.90 1.07 -16.23
N THR A 20 7.01 0.45 -15.46
CA THR A 20 6.36 1.07 -14.32
C THR A 20 7.36 1.42 -13.21
N ILE A 21 8.24 0.47 -12.85
CA ILE A 21 9.28 0.70 -11.84
C ILE A 21 10.29 1.76 -12.29
N LYS A 22 10.62 1.82 -13.58
CA LYS A 22 11.44 2.91 -14.12
C LYS A 22 10.77 4.26 -13.92
N LYS A 23 9.46 4.41 -14.23
CA LYS A 23 8.73 5.66 -14.01
C LYS A 23 8.71 6.08 -12.54
N VAL A 24 8.54 5.12 -11.63
CA VAL A 24 8.60 5.39 -10.17
C VAL A 24 9.99 5.89 -9.79
N ASN A 25 11.06 5.23 -10.24
CA ASN A 25 12.43 5.72 -10.01
C ASN A 25 12.63 7.13 -10.57
N ASP A 26 12.22 7.38 -11.81
CA ASP A 26 12.36 8.71 -12.45
C ASP A 26 11.67 9.80 -11.59
N ILE A 27 10.50 9.53 -10.99
CA ILE A 27 9.82 10.44 -10.05
C ILE A 27 10.60 10.62 -8.76
N LEU A 28 11.11 9.53 -8.17
CA LEU A 28 11.82 9.56 -6.90
C LEU A 28 13.15 10.32 -7.01
N PHE A 29 13.86 10.19 -8.14
CA PHE A 29 15.12 10.88 -8.42
C PHE A 29 14.99 12.29 -8.99
N ASP A 30 13.79 12.73 -9.37
CA ASP A 30 13.59 14.10 -9.87
C ASP A 30 13.87 15.12 -8.75
N PRO A 31 14.94 15.95 -8.87
CA PRO A 31 15.30 16.93 -7.86
C PRO A 31 14.36 18.13 -7.79
N LEU A 32 13.49 18.32 -8.80
CA LEU A 32 12.55 19.43 -8.87
C LEU A 32 11.20 19.10 -8.21
N SER A 33 10.94 17.82 -7.94
CA SER A 33 9.72 17.35 -7.28
C SER A 33 9.91 17.30 -5.76
N ASN A 34 8.98 17.90 -5.01
CA ASN A 34 8.89 17.73 -3.55
C ASN A 34 8.12 16.43 -3.20
N THR A 35 8.06 16.07 -1.91
CA THR A 35 7.37 14.86 -1.44
C THR A 35 5.91 14.82 -1.86
N GLU A 36 5.18 15.92 -1.74
CA GLU A 36 3.75 15.99 -2.12
C GLU A 36 3.52 15.67 -3.61
N LEU A 37 4.35 16.24 -4.49
CA LEU A 37 4.28 15.97 -5.93
C LEU A 37 4.69 14.53 -6.25
N LYS A 38 5.74 14.01 -5.58
CA LYS A 38 6.14 12.60 -5.71
C LYS A 38 5.01 11.65 -5.29
N THR A 39 4.37 11.92 -4.15
CA THR A 39 3.22 11.15 -3.65
C THR A 39 2.10 11.16 -4.67
N THR A 40 1.68 12.33 -5.16
CA THR A 40 0.61 12.46 -6.15
C THR A 40 0.91 11.67 -7.43
N ASN A 41 2.13 11.76 -7.94
CA ASN A 41 2.54 11.05 -9.15
C ASN A 41 2.60 9.52 -8.94
N ILE A 42 3.06 9.05 -7.78
CA ILE A 42 3.09 7.62 -7.45
C ILE A 42 1.68 7.08 -7.21
N GLN A 43 0.78 7.87 -6.63
CA GLN A 43 -0.65 7.53 -6.54
C GLN A 43 -1.28 7.39 -7.92
N ALA A 44 -0.97 8.30 -8.86
CA ALA A 44 -1.45 8.20 -10.23
C ALA A 44 -0.91 6.94 -10.94
N ILE A 45 0.37 6.61 -10.76
CA ILE A 45 0.94 5.34 -11.28
C ILE A 45 0.22 4.14 -10.66
N THR A 46 0.01 4.15 -9.34
CA THR A 46 -0.70 3.09 -8.62
C THR A 46 -2.10 2.90 -9.21
N ALA A 47 -2.89 3.98 -9.32
CA ALA A 47 -4.21 3.95 -9.92
C ALA A 47 -4.19 3.38 -11.36
N ASN A 48 -3.23 3.80 -12.20
CA ASN A 48 -3.10 3.26 -13.55
C ASN A 48 -2.80 1.75 -13.57
N VAL A 49 -2.03 1.23 -12.60
CA VAL A 49 -1.81 -0.21 -12.45
C VAL A 49 -3.11 -0.91 -12.06
N LEU A 50 -3.87 -0.31 -11.14
CA LEU A 50 -5.17 -0.82 -10.69
C LEU A 50 -6.22 -0.82 -11.82
N ASP A 51 -6.20 0.18 -12.71
CA ASP A 51 -7.10 0.27 -13.88
C ASP A 51 -6.66 -0.60 -15.06
N SER A 52 -5.43 -1.11 -15.05
CA SER A 52 -4.89 -1.89 -16.17
C SER A 52 -5.69 -3.18 -16.41
N PRO A 53 -5.74 -3.70 -17.65
CA PRO A 53 -6.40 -4.98 -17.95
C PRO A 53 -5.59 -6.20 -17.48
N ALA A 54 -4.48 -5.99 -16.77
CA ALA A 54 -3.64 -7.08 -16.28
C ALA A 54 -4.39 -7.94 -15.25
N LYS A 55 -3.94 -9.18 -15.06
CA LYS A 55 -4.45 -10.03 -13.97
C LYS A 55 -4.02 -9.48 -12.61
N VAL A 56 -4.79 -9.76 -11.57
CA VAL A 56 -4.53 -9.26 -10.21
C VAL A 56 -3.14 -9.66 -9.70
N GLU A 57 -2.61 -10.81 -10.08
CA GLU A 57 -1.27 -11.26 -9.69
C GLU A 57 -0.19 -10.33 -10.28
N VAL A 58 -0.34 -9.94 -11.55
CA VAL A 58 0.56 -9.00 -12.21
C VAL A 58 0.45 -7.61 -11.57
N LYS A 59 -0.78 -7.15 -11.28
CA LYS A 59 -0.98 -5.88 -10.55
C LYS A 59 -0.27 -5.90 -9.20
N SER A 60 -0.45 -6.99 -8.45
CA SER A 60 0.14 -7.20 -7.12
C SER A 60 1.66 -7.18 -7.17
N GLU A 61 2.28 -7.86 -8.14
CA GLU A 61 3.73 -7.83 -8.34
C GLU A 61 4.26 -6.44 -8.71
N ILE A 62 3.51 -5.68 -9.49
CA ILE A 62 3.89 -4.31 -9.83
C ILE A 62 3.82 -3.44 -8.58
N ILE A 63 2.73 -3.49 -7.82
CA ILE A 63 2.57 -2.71 -6.57
C ILE A 63 3.64 -3.10 -5.53
N GLU A 64 3.96 -4.38 -5.37
CA GLU A 64 5.10 -4.85 -4.56
C GLU A 64 6.41 -4.17 -5.01
N GLY A 65 6.65 -4.11 -6.32
CA GLY A 65 7.82 -3.42 -6.86
C GLY A 65 7.80 -1.91 -6.60
N ILE A 66 6.64 -1.25 -6.66
CA ILE A 66 6.50 0.19 -6.38
C ILE A 66 6.92 0.48 -4.95
N THR A 67 6.33 -0.20 -3.97
CA THR A 67 6.64 0.06 -2.55
C THR A 67 8.05 -0.35 -2.19
N ASN A 68 8.58 -1.43 -2.77
CA ASN A 68 9.99 -1.81 -2.63
C ASN A 68 10.95 -0.74 -3.16
N THR A 69 10.62 -0.13 -4.31
CA THR A 69 11.40 0.95 -4.92
C THR A 69 11.35 2.22 -4.08
N VAL A 70 10.18 2.59 -3.56
CA VAL A 70 10.03 3.74 -2.63
C VAL A 70 10.86 3.49 -1.37
N ALA A 71 10.77 2.28 -0.80
CA ALA A 71 11.51 1.92 0.40
C ALA A 71 13.03 2.02 0.20
N GLY A 72 13.54 1.50 -0.92
CA GLY A 72 14.96 1.55 -1.28
C GLY A 72 15.47 2.89 -1.81
N SER A 73 14.63 3.93 -1.88
CA SER A 73 15.03 5.26 -2.35
C SER A 73 15.90 6.00 -1.31
N SER A 74 16.57 7.06 -1.77
CA SER A 74 17.37 7.95 -0.92
C SER A 74 16.56 9.02 -0.19
N LEU A 75 15.22 8.93 -0.21
CA LEU A 75 14.36 9.87 0.51
C LEU A 75 14.48 9.69 2.02
N GLU A 76 14.08 10.72 2.77
CA GLU A 76 13.95 10.60 4.22
C GLU A 76 12.82 9.62 4.57
N ALA A 77 12.94 8.94 5.72
CA ALA A 77 11.99 7.92 6.16
C ALA A 77 10.53 8.43 6.19
N LYS A 78 10.34 9.69 6.59
CA LYS A 78 9.02 10.34 6.61
C LYS A 78 8.43 10.54 5.22
N ASP A 79 9.26 10.92 4.25
CA ASP A 79 8.82 11.11 2.87
C ASP A 79 8.44 9.78 2.22
N LYS A 80 9.23 8.72 2.48
CA LYS A 80 8.88 7.36 2.06
C LYS A 80 7.53 6.93 2.65
N ALA A 81 7.31 7.16 3.94
CA ALA A 81 6.07 6.82 4.62
C ALA A 81 4.86 7.58 4.06
N GLU A 82 4.99 8.87 3.73
CA GLU A 82 3.90 9.67 3.14
C GLU A 82 3.56 9.19 1.72
N ILE A 83 4.56 8.82 0.91
CA ILE A 83 4.33 8.22 -0.41
C ILE A 83 3.59 6.89 -0.28
N VAL A 84 4.05 6.01 0.61
CA VAL A 84 3.45 4.69 0.85
C VAL A 84 2.03 4.82 1.41
N LYS A 85 1.79 5.82 2.26
CA LYS A 85 0.44 6.18 2.71
C LYS A 85 -0.46 6.55 1.55
N GLY A 86 0.06 7.34 0.59
CA GLY A 86 -0.62 7.62 -0.66
C GLY A 86 -1.01 6.35 -1.41
N VAL A 87 -0.09 5.39 -1.54
CA VAL A 87 -0.35 4.07 -2.18
C VAL A 87 -1.46 3.31 -1.46
N GLY A 88 -1.40 3.20 -0.13
CA GLY A 88 -2.40 2.52 0.68
C GLY A 88 -3.79 3.13 0.54
N LYS A 89 -3.86 4.47 0.55
CA LYS A 89 -5.10 5.22 0.29
C LYS A 89 -5.65 4.93 -1.10
N THR A 90 -4.81 4.98 -2.14
CA THR A 90 -5.22 4.72 -3.52
C THR A 90 -5.83 3.33 -3.67
N ILE A 91 -5.18 2.29 -3.12
CA ILE A 91 -5.71 0.92 -3.15
C ILE A 91 -7.07 0.83 -2.44
N ALA A 92 -7.17 1.39 -1.23
CA ALA A 92 -8.40 1.35 -0.44
C ALA A 92 -9.59 2.05 -1.12
N THR A 93 -9.34 3.20 -1.75
CA THR A 93 -10.37 4.02 -2.43
C THR A 93 -10.70 3.59 -3.85
N HIS A 94 -9.92 2.69 -4.46
CA HIS A 94 -10.12 2.35 -5.86
C HIS A 94 -11.50 1.72 -6.08
N SER A 95 -12.10 1.85 -7.27
CA SER A 95 -13.50 1.42 -7.46
C SER A 95 -13.69 -0.09 -7.23
N ASP A 96 -14.72 -0.47 -6.47
CA ASP A 96 -15.09 -1.88 -6.31
C ASP A 96 -15.67 -2.49 -7.59
N THR A 97 -16.07 -1.66 -8.55
CA THR A 97 -16.50 -2.12 -9.88
C THR A 97 -15.35 -2.56 -10.77
N SER A 98 -14.12 -2.09 -10.50
CA SER A 98 -12.91 -2.47 -11.24
C SER A 98 -12.05 -3.49 -10.50
N LEU A 99 -12.07 -3.48 -9.16
CA LEU A 99 -11.30 -4.39 -8.31
C LEU A 99 -12.11 -4.81 -7.10
N SER A 100 -12.36 -6.12 -6.98
CA SER A 100 -13.08 -6.69 -5.84
C SER A 100 -12.30 -6.48 -4.53
N LEU A 101 -13.01 -6.52 -3.39
CA LEU A 101 -12.36 -6.44 -2.07
C LEU A 101 -11.27 -7.51 -1.86
N PRO A 102 -11.46 -8.80 -2.24
CA PRO A 102 -10.38 -9.78 -2.21
C PRO A 102 -9.17 -9.40 -3.06
N ASP A 103 -9.37 -8.84 -4.25
CA ASP A 103 -8.27 -8.41 -5.11
C ASP A 103 -7.51 -7.22 -4.51
N LYS A 104 -8.23 -6.25 -3.93
CA LYS A 104 -7.62 -5.14 -3.18
C LYS A 104 -6.80 -5.67 -2.00
N ALA A 105 -7.31 -6.67 -1.27
CA ALA A 105 -6.59 -7.28 -0.16
C ALA A 105 -5.31 -7.98 -0.64
N LEU A 106 -5.36 -8.70 -1.77
CA LEU A 106 -4.16 -9.30 -2.35
C LEU A 106 -3.12 -8.24 -2.73
N ILE A 107 -3.56 -7.16 -3.39
CA ILE A 107 -2.68 -6.06 -3.79
C ILE A 107 -2.09 -5.34 -2.56
N MET A 108 -2.89 -5.10 -1.51
CA MET A 108 -2.44 -4.50 -0.26
C MET A 108 -1.40 -5.38 0.45
N ALA A 109 -1.60 -6.70 0.47
CA ALA A 109 -0.62 -7.63 1.02
C ALA A 109 0.70 -7.59 0.24
N SER A 110 0.64 -7.48 -1.10
CA SER A 110 1.83 -7.31 -1.93
C SER A 110 2.52 -5.96 -1.74
N ALA A 111 1.76 -4.87 -1.55
CA ALA A 111 2.31 -3.56 -1.20
C ALA A 111 3.14 -3.64 0.08
N GLU A 112 2.60 -4.27 1.13
CA GLU A 112 3.32 -4.48 2.38
C GLU A 112 4.52 -5.42 2.21
N LYS A 113 4.39 -6.50 1.44
CA LYS A 113 5.51 -7.41 1.17
C LYS A 113 6.69 -6.67 0.52
N GLY A 114 6.41 -5.71 -0.38
CA GLY A 114 7.44 -4.88 -1.01
C GLY A 114 8.20 -4.00 0.00
N ILE A 115 7.50 -3.45 0.99
CA ILE A 115 8.09 -2.71 2.12
C ILE A 115 8.92 -3.65 2.98
N ALA A 116 8.31 -4.75 3.43
CA ALA A 116 8.87 -5.74 4.33
C ALA A 116 10.19 -6.31 3.80
N GLU A 117 10.21 -6.75 2.53
CA GLU A 117 11.38 -7.36 1.87
C GLU A 117 12.39 -6.33 1.33
N SER A 118 12.14 -5.03 1.51
CA SER A 118 13.09 -4.00 1.10
C SER A 118 14.39 -4.07 1.92
N LYS A 119 15.48 -3.58 1.32
CA LYS A 119 16.80 -3.54 1.96
C LYS A 119 16.98 -2.34 2.90
N THR A 120 15.95 -1.53 3.08
CA THR A 120 16.00 -0.36 3.95
C THR A 120 15.90 -0.79 5.42
N ASP A 121 16.44 0.04 6.31
CA ASP A 121 16.47 -0.25 7.74
C ASP A 121 15.07 -0.50 8.32
N LEU A 122 15.02 -1.30 9.39
CA LEU A 122 13.75 -1.69 10.03
C LEU A 122 12.90 -0.49 10.48
N PRO A 123 13.46 0.58 11.11
CA PRO A 123 12.65 1.73 11.54
C PRO A 123 11.94 2.46 10.38
N ASP A 124 12.60 2.57 9.23
CA ASP A 124 12.00 3.13 8.01
C ASP A 124 10.86 2.23 7.52
N ARG A 125 11.06 0.90 7.52
CA ARG A 125 10.01 -0.07 7.16
C ARG A 125 8.82 0.02 8.12
N GLU A 126 9.05 0.13 9.43
CA GLU A 126 7.98 0.35 10.41
C GLU A 126 7.19 1.65 10.14
N LEU A 127 7.86 2.74 9.77
CA LEU A 127 7.20 4.00 9.39
C LEU A 127 6.39 3.86 8.10
N MET A 128 6.91 3.14 7.10
CA MET A 128 6.19 2.88 5.85
C MET A 128 4.97 1.97 6.06
N THR A 129 5.11 0.89 6.85
CA THR A 129 3.99 0.02 7.22
C THR A 129 2.89 0.80 7.96
N LYS A 130 3.27 1.74 8.85
CA LYS A 130 2.31 2.67 9.47
C LYS A 130 1.62 3.53 8.43
N GLY A 131 2.39 4.18 7.55
CA GLY A 131 1.86 5.01 6.48
C GLY A 131 0.86 4.25 5.61
N LEU A 132 1.19 3.03 5.18
CA LEU A 132 0.32 2.18 4.36
C LEU A 132 -1.06 2.00 5.01
N VAL A 133 -1.08 1.72 6.31
CA VAL A 133 -2.29 1.49 7.11
C VAL A 133 -3.03 2.81 7.38
N GLU A 134 -2.32 3.91 7.65
CA GLU A 134 -2.91 5.25 7.82
C GLU A 134 -3.66 5.68 6.55
N GLY A 135 -3.12 5.37 5.37
CA GLY A 135 -3.77 5.65 4.09
C GLY A 135 -5.15 4.99 3.97
N VAL A 136 -5.30 3.78 4.51
CA VAL A 136 -6.60 3.09 4.58
C VAL A 136 -7.57 3.86 5.47
N TYR A 137 -7.17 4.24 6.68
CA TYR A 137 -8.08 4.92 7.61
C TYR A 137 -8.45 6.35 7.17
N GLU A 138 -7.54 7.07 6.52
CA GLU A 138 -7.82 8.40 5.96
C GLU A 138 -8.78 8.38 4.76
N SER A 139 -8.92 7.23 4.10
CA SER A 139 -9.77 7.11 2.92
C SER A 139 -11.26 7.28 3.21
N LYS A 140 -11.68 7.19 4.49
CA LYS A 140 -13.10 7.22 4.93
C LYS A 140 -14.00 6.30 4.07
N THR A 141 -13.42 5.19 3.65
CA THR A 141 -14.05 4.19 2.78
C THR A 141 -15.02 3.31 3.56
N ASP A 142 -15.60 2.31 2.90
CA ASP A 142 -16.48 1.32 3.52
C ASP A 142 -15.83 0.72 4.79
N PRO A 143 -16.55 0.62 5.92
CA PRO A 143 -16.06 -0.02 7.14
C PRO A 143 -15.43 -1.40 6.91
N GLU A 144 -15.94 -2.18 5.97
CA GLU A 144 -15.39 -3.49 5.60
C GLU A 144 -13.98 -3.35 5.01
N ILE A 145 -13.71 -2.34 4.17
CA ILE A 145 -12.36 -2.06 3.65
C ILE A 145 -11.43 -1.67 4.80
N THR A 146 -11.87 -0.81 5.73
CA THR A 146 -11.05 -0.40 6.89
C THR A 146 -10.74 -1.56 7.85
N LYS A 147 -11.54 -2.63 7.82
CA LYS A 147 -11.34 -3.85 8.60
C LYS A 147 -10.46 -4.87 7.89
N GLU A 148 -10.63 -5.04 6.58
CA GLU A 148 -9.93 -6.08 5.82
C GLU A 148 -8.53 -5.66 5.35
N MET A 149 -8.31 -4.40 4.97
CA MET A 149 -6.99 -3.96 4.50
C MET A 149 -5.89 -4.07 5.57
N PRO A 150 -6.11 -3.72 6.86
CA PRO A 150 -5.08 -3.93 7.88
C PRO A 150 -4.73 -5.43 8.09
N LYS A 151 -5.68 -6.35 7.86
CA LYS A 151 -5.39 -7.80 7.89
C LYS A 151 -4.58 -8.23 6.68
N ALA A 152 -4.86 -7.65 5.52
CA ALA A 152 -4.07 -7.87 4.31
C ALA A 152 -2.61 -7.44 4.51
N VAL A 153 -2.37 -6.30 5.16
CA VAL A 153 -1.02 -5.88 5.59
C VAL A 153 -0.36 -6.95 6.45
N SER A 154 -1.04 -7.47 7.49
CA SER A 154 -0.51 -8.58 8.29
C SER A 154 -0.20 -9.84 7.46
N SER A 155 -1.02 -10.14 6.44
CA SER A 155 -0.76 -11.24 5.50
C SER A 155 0.51 -11.00 4.68
N GLY A 156 0.71 -9.78 4.16
CA GLY A 156 1.93 -9.36 3.48
C GLY A 156 3.19 -9.56 4.32
N ILE A 157 3.14 -9.14 5.59
CA ILE A 157 4.23 -9.36 6.56
C ILE A 157 4.48 -10.86 6.77
N ASN A 158 3.42 -11.65 7.00
CA ASN A 158 3.55 -13.09 7.25
C ASN A 158 4.18 -13.83 6.06
N ASN A 159 3.82 -13.45 4.83
CA ASN A 159 4.29 -14.05 3.59
C ASN A 159 5.62 -13.48 3.08
N SER A 160 6.17 -12.46 3.75
CA SER A 160 7.50 -11.94 3.43
C SER A 160 8.61 -12.89 3.88
N ASN A 161 9.76 -12.80 3.22
CA ASN A 161 10.96 -13.59 3.47
C ASN A 161 11.89 -13.00 4.55
N ILE A 162 11.37 -12.14 5.43
CA ILE A 162 12.13 -11.56 6.55
C ILE A 162 12.10 -12.45 7.79
N ASN A 163 12.96 -12.17 8.77
CA ASN A 163 13.02 -12.99 9.98
C ASN A 163 11.85 -12.74 10.94
N GLY A 164 11.66 -13.63 11.92
CA GLY A 164 10.54 -13.56 12.86
C GLY A 164 10.49 -12.27 13.68
N SER A 165 11.63 -11.76 14.15
CA SER A 165 11.66 -10.51 14.93
C SER A 165 11.27 -9.28 14.10
N GLU A 166 11.68 -9.23 12.83
CA GLU A 166 11.26 -8.16 11.93
C GLU A 166 9.76 -8.25 11.64
N LYS A 167 9.21 -9.45 11.44
CA LYS A 167 7.74 -9.63 11.27
C LYS A 167 6.97 -9.10 12.47
N GLU A 168 7.41 -9.39 13.69
CA GLU A 168 6.75 -8.92 14.90
C GLU A 168 6.85 -7.38 15.06
N ALA A 169 8.00 -6.79 14.70
CA ALA A 169 8.15 -5.33 14.70
C ALA A 169 7.18 -4.65 13.72
N LEU A 170 7.11 -5.14 12.47
CA LEU A 170 6.20 -4.58 11.46
C LEU A 170 4.73 -4.76 11.84
N LYS A 171 4.35 -5.92 12.42
CA LYS A 171 2.98 -6.13 12.92
C LYS A 171 2.64 -5.13 14.02
N LYS A 172 3.54 -4.95 15.00
CA LYS A 172 3.35 -3.97 16.07
C LYS A 172 3.22 -2.55 15.53
N ALA A 173 4.01 -2.19 14.52
CA ALA A 173 3.91 -0.90 13.84
C ALA A 173 2.53 -0.69 13.21
N LYS A 174 2.02 -1.70 12.47
CA LYS A 174 0.66 -1.70 11.91
C LYS A 174 -0.42 -1.65 12.99
N ASP A 175 -0.30 -2.46 14.05
CA ASP A 175 -1.31 -2.56 15.11
C ASP A 175 -1.45 -1.25 15.89
N THR A 176 -0.35 -0.53 16.09
CA THR A 176 -0.37 0.81 16.72
C THR A 176 -1.31 1.78 15.98
N VAL A 177 -1.34 1.73 14.64
CA VAL A 177 -2.22 2.58 13.84
C VAL A 177 -3.68 2.11 13.93
N SER A 178 -3.90 0.80 13.85
CA SER A 178 -5.23 0.22 13.98
C SER A 178 -5.87 0.50 15.35
N GLU A 179 -5.10 0.40 16.44
CA GLU A 179 -5.55 0.74 17.79
C GLU A 179 -5.91 2.22 17.90
N ALA A 180 -5.03 3.12 17.43
CA ALA A 180 -5.30 4.54 17.44
C ALA A 180 -6.55 4.93 16.62
N ALA A 181 -6.81 4.23 15.52
CA ALA A 181 -8.02 4.42 14.72
C ALA A 181 -9.29 3.99 15.48
N LEU A 182 -9.26 2.82 16.13
CA LEU A 182 -10.36 2.30 16.95
C LEU A 182 -10.65 3.20 18.16
N ASP A 183 -9.61 3.71 18.82
CA ASP A 183 -9.76 4.66 19.93
C ASP A 183 -10.45 5.95 19.47
N ARG A 184 -10.09 6.46 18.29
CA ARG A 184 -10.70 7.65 17.71
C ARG A 184 -12.17 7.42 17.35
N GLU A 185 -12.49 6.27 16.78
CA GLU A 185 -13.87 5.89 16.46
C GLU A 185 -14.73 5.79 17.73
N THR A 186 -14.20 5.14 18.77
CA THR A 186 -14.84 5.04 20.09
C THR A 186 -15.08 6.42 20.71
N GLN A 187 -14.10 7.33 20.62
CA GLN A 187 -14.25 8.71 21.09
C GLN A 187 -15.33 9.48 20.33
N ASN A 188 -15.46 9.28 19.02
CA ASN A 188 -16.49 9.93 18.21
C ASN A 188 -17.89 9.40 18.57
N LEU A 189 -18.05 8.07 18.69
CA LEU A 189 -19.31 7.46 19.11
C LEU A 189 -19.80 7.97 20.48
N ASN A 190 -18.88 8.10 21.44
CA ASN A 190 -19.22 8.64 22.75
C ASN A 190 -19.67 10.12 22.69
N LYS A 191 -19.10 10.93 21.81
CA LYS A 191 -19.54 12.32 21.60
C LYS A 191 -20.93 12.38 20.97
N ASP A 192 -21.19 11.54 19.98
CA ASP A 192 -22.49 11.51 19.29
C ASP A 192 -23.61 11.07 20.25
N LEU A 193 -23.35 10.06 21.09
CA LEU A 193 -24.28 9.60 22.13
C LEU A 193 -24.55 10.68 23.21
N GLN A 194 -23.52 11.47 23.56
CA GLN A 194 -23.69 12.61 24.48
C GLN A 194 -24.49 13.76 23.85
N GLY A 195 -24.33 14.01 22.56
CA GLY A 195 -25.09 15.03 21.83
C GLY A 195 -26.56 14.67 21.64
N GLN A 196 -26.90 13.38 21.53
CA GLN A 196 -28.28 12.88 21.40
C GLN A 196 -29.06 12.85 22.73
N ASN A 197 -28.38 12.86 23.88
CA ASN A 197 -29.02 12.88 25.21
C ASN A 197 -29.41 14.29 25.70
N ILE A 198 -29.37 15.31 24.83
CA ILE A 198 -29.68 16.73 25.17
C ILE A 198 -30.99 17.22 24.51
N GLU A 199 -31.78 16.34 23.87
CA GLU A 199 -33.18 16.65 23.46
C GLU A 199 -34.21 16.13 24.48
#